data_AF-W1WAK5-F1
#
_entry.id   AF-W1WAK5-F1
#
_cell.length_a   1.000
_cell.length_b   1.000
_cell.length_c   1.000
_cell.angle_alpha   90.00
_cell.angle_beta   90.00
_cell.angle_gamma   90.00
#
_symmetry.space_group_name_H-M   'P 1'
#
loop_
_entity.id
_entity.type
_entity.pdbx_description
1 polymer ?
#
loop_
_entity_poly.entity_id
_entity_poly.type
_entity_poly.pdbx_seq_one_letter_code
_entity_poly.pdbx_strand_id
1 'polypeptide(L)'
;LAWELISHLWFLLVLVVMTTLCVWIFKRIRNNLENSDKTNKKFSMVKLSVIFLCLGIGYAVIRRTIFIVYPPILSNGMFNFIVMQTLFYLPFFILGALAFIFPHLKALFTTPSRGCTLAAALAFVAYLLNQRYGSGDAWMYETESVITMVLGLWMVNVVFSFGHRLLNFQSARVTYFVNASLFIYLVHHPLTLFFGAYITPHITS
;
A
#
# COMPACT_ATOMS: atom_id res chain seq x y z
N LEU A 1 2.80 -25.97 3.87
CA LEU A 1 2.37 -25.29 5.11
C LEU A 1 3.34 -24.18 5.56
N ALA A 2 4.58 -24.47 5.97
CA ALA A 2 5.52 -23.43 6.41
C ALA A 2 5.84 -22.39 5.31
N TRP A 3 5.97 -22.83 4.06
CA TRP A 3 6.19 -21.95 2.91
C TRP A 3 5.00 -21.01 2.64
N GLU A 4 3.76 -21.48 2.79
CA GLU A 4 2.56 -20.64 2.65
C GLU A 4 2.41 -19.67 3.83
N LEU A 5 2.81 -20.08 5.03
CA LEU A 5 2.84 -19.21 6.22
C LEU A 5 3.91 -18.11 6.07
N ILE A 6 5.11 -18.46 5.58
CA ILE A 6 6.20 -17.52 5.26
C ILE A 6 5.78 -16.60 4.11
N SER A 7 5.11 -17.12 3.08
CA SER A 7 4.58 -16.33 1.96
C SER A 7 3.34 -15.51 2.31
N HIS A 8 2.79 -15.63 3.52
CA HIS A 8 1.78 -14.71 4.05
C HIS A 8 2.40 -13.69 5.01
N LEU A 9 3.40 -14.10 5.79
CA LEU A 9 4.20 -13.23 6.68
C LEU A 9 5.20 -12.33 5.96
N TRP A 10 5.39 -12.49 4.65
CA TRP A 10 6.23 -11.58 3.86
C TRP A 10 5.80 -10.10 4.03
N PHE A 11 4.51 -9.83 4.25
CA PHE A 11 4.01 -8.48 4.56
C PHE A 11 4.61 -7.96 5.87
N LEU A 12 4.73 -8.80 6.90
CA LEU A 12 5.37 -8.42 8.17
C LEU A 12 6.85 -8.08 7.96
N LEU A 13 7.56 -8.86 7.14
CA LEU A 13 8.96 -8.59 6.78
C LEU A 13 9.08 -7.22 6.08
N VAL A 14 8.24 -6.97 5.07
CA VAL A 14 8.19 -5.67 4.38
C VAL A 14 7.92 -4.55 5.37
N LEU A 15 6.99 -4.75 6.31
CA LEU A 15 6.63 -3.75 7.31
C LEU A 15 7.80 -3.44 8.25
N VAL A 16 8.56 -4.46 8.69
CA VAL A 16 9.78 -4.27 9.51
C VAL A 16 10.84 -3.49 8.74
N VAL A 17 11.14 -3.89 7.49
CA VAL A 17 12.10 -3.19 6.62
C VAL A 17 11.65 -1.74 6.40
N MET A 18 10.39 -1.53 6.04
CA MET A 18 9.83 -0.20 5.83
C MET A 18 9.85 0.64 7.11
N THR A 19 9.59 0.07 8.28
CA THR A 19 9.60 0.81 9.55
C THR A 19 11.01 1.28 9.89
N THR A 20 12.02 0.42 9.74
CA THR A 20 13.42 0.81 9.98
C THR A 20 13.88 1.91 9.02
N LEU A 21 13.58 1.77 7.73
CA LEU A 21 13.84 2.80 6.72
C LEU A 21 13.09 4.09 7.03
N CYS A 22 11.82 4.01 7.42
CA CYS A 22 11.01 5.17 7.75
C CYS A 22 11.55 5.95 8.94
N VAL A 23 12.06 5.30 9.99
CA VAL A 23 12.70 6.00 11.12
C VAL A 23 13.91 6.81 10.65
N TRP A 24 14.75 6.22 9.80
CA TRP A 24 15.91 6.91 9.24
C TRP A 24 15.51 8.06 8.31
N ILE A 25 14.57 7.83 7.38
CA ILE A 25 14.05 8.84 6.46
C ILE A 25 13.38 9.97 7.26
N PHE A 26 12.56 9.65 8.26
CA PHE A 26 11.85 10.62 9.08
C PHE A 26 12.82 11.50 9.87
N LYS A 27 13.85 10.91 10.48
CA LYS A 27 14.93 11.66 11.14
C LYS A 27 15.59 12.63 10.17
N ARG A 28 15.88 12.18 8.94
CA ARG A 28 16.49 13.02 7.90
C ARG A 28 15.56 14.14 7.41
N ILE A 29 14.28 13.84 7.19
CA ILE A 29 13.26 14.82 6.78
C ILE A 29 13.10 15.88 7.88
N ARG A 30 12.97 15.48 9.15
CA ARG A 30 12.82 16.40 10.28
C ARG A 30 14.04 17.31 10.44
N ASN A 31 15.25 16.75 10.41
CA ASN A 31 16.48 17.53 10.51
C ASN A 31 16.64 18.52 9.33
N ASN A 32 16.23 18.13 8.13
CA ASN A 32 16.26 19.03 6.97
C ASN A 32 15.18 20.12 7.03
N LEU A 33 14.04 19.84 7.68
CA LEU A 33 12.96 20.80 7.92
C LEU A 33 13.31 21.82 9.00
N GLU A 34 13.96 21.40 10.09
CA GLU A 34 14.51 22.30 11.11
C GLU A 34 15.58 23.24 10.52
N ASN A 35 16.32 22.77 9.50
CA ASN A 35 17.30 23.58 8.78
C ASN A 35 16.72 24.40 7.60
N SER A 36 15.50 24.09 7.14
CA SER A 36 14.84 24.78 6.04
C SER A 36 13.65 25.57 6.54
N ASP A 37 13.95 26.76 7.04
CA ASP A 37 12.94 27.78 7.27
C ASP A 37 12.19 28.05 5.94
N LYS A 38 10.87 27.79 5.93
CA LYS A 38 9.95 28.10 4.82
C LYS A 38 10.17 27.31 3.51
N THR A 39 9.54 26.14 3.39
CA THR A 39 8.90 25.80 2.11
C THR A 39 7.45 25.39 2.34
N ASN A 40 6.58 26.40 2.42
CA ASN A 40 5.14 26.26 2.31
C ASN A 40 4.76 25.95 0.85
N LYS A 41 5.34 24.88 0.27
CA LYS A 41 4.97 24.41 -1.07
C LYS A 41 3.57 23.82 -0.96
N LYS A 42 2.58 24.56 -1.46
CA LYS A 42 1.22 24.05 -1.64
C LYS A 42 1.26 22.85 -2.59
N PHE A 43 1.20 21.65 -2.03
CA PHE A 43 1.03 20.42 -2.77
C PHE A 43 -0.44 20.29 -3.19
N SER A 44 -0.69 20.20 -4.49
CA SER A 44 -2.01 19.93 -5.06
C SER A 44 -2.10 18.45 -5.43
N MET A 45 -3.32 17.88 -5.43
CA MET A 45 -3.55 16.48 -5.82
C MET A 45 -3.02 16.18 -7.23
N VAL A 46 -3.08 17.17 -8.13
CA VAL A 46 -2.55 17.03 -9.49
C VAL A 46 -1.04 16.85 -9.48
N LYS A 47 -0.31 17.65 -8.69
CA LYS A 47 1.15 17.52 -8.56
C LYS A 47 1.53 16.16 -7.95
N LEU A 48 0.79 15.72 -6.94
CA LEU A 48 1.01 14.39 -6.34
C LEU A 48 0.74 13.27 -7.34
N SER A 49 -0.30 13.38 -8.15
CA SER A 49 -0.65 12.39 -9.17
C SER A 49 0.43 12.29 -10.25
N VAL A 50 1.00 13.42 -10.69
CA VAL A 50 2.13 13.45 -11.63
C VAL A 50 3.37 12.80 -11.00
N ILE A 51 3.68 13.10 -9.74
CA ILE A 51 4.81 12.48 -9.03
C ILE A 51 4.63 10.96 -8.95
N PHE A 52 3.45 10.47 -8.54
CA PHE A 52 3.18 9.04 -8.45
C PHE A 52 3.16 8.35 -9.81
N LEU A 53 2.73 9.05 -10.87
CA LEU A 53 2.82 8.54 -12.24
C LEU A 53 4.29 8.40 -12.68
N CYS A 54 5.13 9.41 -12.45
CA CYS A 54 6.56 9.32 -12.74
C CYS A 54 7.26 8.21 -11.95
N LEU A 55 6.90 8.04 -10.67
CA LEU A 55 7.43 6.97 -9.82
C LEU A 55 6.96 5.59 -10.29
N GLY A 56 5.71 5.46 -10.71
CA GLY A 56 5.18 4.23 -11.30
C GLY A 56 5.91 3.86 -12.58
N ILE A 57 6.15 4.82 -13.48
CA ILE A 57 6.95 4.60 -14.69
C ILE A 57 8.39 4.23 -14.33
N GLY A 58 9.00 4.92 -13.38
CA GLY A 58 10.35 4.60 -12.91
C GLY A 58 10.45 3.18 -12.36
N TYR A 59 9.47 2.74 -11.56
CA TYR A 59 9.39 1.37 -11.07
C TYR A 59 9.23 0.36 -12.21
N ALA A 60 8.35 0.64 -13.18
CA ALA A 60 8.16 -0.20 -14.36
C ALA A 60 9.46 -0.34 -15.18
N VAL A 61 10.20 0.75 -15.36
CA VAL A 61 11.51 0.75 -16.04
C VAL A 61 12.54 -0.07 -15.26
N ILE A 62 12.62 0.08 -13.94
CA ILE A 62 13.53 -0.72 -13.10
C ILE A 62 13.20 -2.20 -13.24
N ARG A 63 11.93 -2.57 -13.07
CA ARG A 63 11.47 -3.95 -13.21
C ARG A 63 11.79 -4.52 -14.61
N ARG A 64 11.53 -3.76 -15.66
CA ARG A 64 11.83 -4.15 -17.04
C ARG A 64 13.33 -4.30 -17.29
N THR A 65 14.14 -3.40 -16.74
CA THR A 65 15.60 -3.48 -16.83
C THR A 65 16.12 -4.74 -16.16
N ILE A 66 15.63 -5.07 -14.96
CA ILE A 66 15.98 -6.32 -14.26
C ILE A 66 15.57 -7.54 -15.08
N PHE A 67 14.38 -7.51 -15.68
CA PHE A 67 13.90 -8.60 -16.54
C PHE A 67 14.80 -8.82 -17.76
N ILE A 68 15.35 -7.76 -18.36
CA ILE A 68 16.26 -7.85 -19.51
C ILE A 68 17.66 -8.31 -19.09
N VAL A 69 18.19 -7.77 -17.99
CA VAL A 69 19.58 -8.02 -17.56
C VAL A 69 19.72 -9.38 -16.88
N TYR A 70 18.79 -9.71 -15.97
CA TYR A 70 18.88 -10.94 -15.18
C TYR A 70 17.49 -11.43 -14.75
N PRO A 71 16.73 -12.08 -15.65
CA PRO A 71 15.39 -12.60 -15.36
C PRO A 71 15.28 -13.47 -14.09
N PRO A 72 16.25 -14.36 -13.76
CA PRO A 72 16.12 -15.28 -12.63
C PRO A 72 15.92 -14.60 -11.27
N ILE A 73 16.37 -13.34 -11.10
CA ILE A 73 16.20 -12.62 -9.83
C ILE A 73 14.76 -12.18 -9.58
N LEU A 74 13.98 -11.96 -10.64
CA LEU A 74 12.53 -11.71 -10.54
C LEU A 74 11.75 -12.98 -10.24
N SER A 75 12.33 -14.16 -10.41
CA SER A 75 11.76 -15.43 -9.93
C SER A 75 12.11 -15.71 -8.47
N ASN A 76 13.06 -14.98 -7.89
CA ASN A 76 13.42 -15.11 -6.48
C ASN A 76 12.40 -14.37 -5.59
N GLY A 77 11.64 -15.13 -4.79
CA GLY A 77 10.65 -14.58 -3.88
C GLY A 77 11.23 -13.60 -2.86
N MET A 78 12.43 -13.87 -2.30
CA MET A 78 13.05 -12.96 -1.32
C MET A 78 13.40 -11.62 -1.93
N PHE A 79 13.92 -11.59 -3.16
CA PHE A 79 14.24 -10.34 -3.85
C PHE A 79 12.97 -9.53 -4.14
N ASN A 80 11.90 -10.18 -4.63
CA ASN A 80 10.64 -9.47 -4.86
C ASN A 80 10.04 -8.92 -3.58
N PHE A 81 10.00 -9.70 -2.50
CA PHE A 81 9.42 -9.25 -1.25
C PHE A 81 10.26 -8.16 -0.59
N ILE A 82 11.58 -8.33 -0.48
CA ILE A 82 12.45 -7.39 0.25
C ILE A 82 12.74 -6.14 -0.58
N VAL A 83 12.97 -6.26 -1.88
CA VAL A 83 13.43 -5.14 -2.72
C VAL A 83 12.30 -4.56 -3.53
N MET A 84 11.65 -5.36 -4.37
CA MET A 84 10.63 -4.84 -5.30
C MET A 84 9.41 -4.30 -4.56
N GLN A 85 8.92 -5.02 -3.55
CA GLN A 85 7.78 -4.54 -2.78
C GLN A 85 8.11 -3.33 -1.92
N THR A 86 9.25 -3.35 -1.24
CA THR A 86 9.72 -2.20 -0.45
C THR A 86 9.85 -0.98 -1.34
N LEU A 87 10.44 -1.12 -2.53
CA LEU A 87 10.58 -0.03 -3.50
C LEU A 87 9.22 0.49 -3.98
N PHE A 88 8.28 -0.40 -4.25
CA PHE A 88 6.93 -0.04 -4.69
C PHE A 88 6.14 0.72 -3.59
N TYR A 89 6.23 0.28 -2.33
CA TYR A 89 5.47 0.89 -1.23
C TYR A 89 6.15 2.09 -0.57
N LEU A 90 7.47 2.23 -0.69
CA LEU A 90 8.24 3.36 -0.17
C LEU A 90 7.60 4.74 -0.41
N PRO A 91 7.16 5.10 -1.63
CA PRO A 91 6.53 6.40 -1.86
C PRO A 91 5.23 6.61 -1.08
N PHE A 92 4.44 5.57 -0.87
CA PHE A 92 3.21 5.64 -0.05
C PHE A 92 3.52 5.87 1.42
N PHE A 93 4.56 5.21 1.94
CA PHE A 93 5.01 5.41 3.32
C PHE A 93 5.57 6.83 3.54
N ILE A 94 6.38 7.33 2.60
CA ILE A 94 6.88 8.72 2.63
C ILE A 94 5.70 9.69 2.56
N LEU A 95 4.72 9.46 1.70
CA LEU A 95 3.50 10.27 1.62
C LEU A 95 2.75 10.28 2.96
N GLY A 96 2.60 9.12 3.62
CA GLY A 96 2.00 9.02 4.95
C GLY A 96 2.77 9.83 6.00
N ALA A 97 4.10 9.73 6.02
CA ALA A 97 4.96 10.50 6.92
C ALA A 97 4.84 12.03 6.65
N LEU A 98 4.82 12.44 5.39
CA LEU A 98 4.61 13.84 5.00
C LEU A 98 3.21 14.34 5.37
N ALA A 99 2.17 13.50 5.22
CA ALA A 99 0.82 13.84 5.65
C ALA A 99 0.71 13.99 7.17
N PHE A 100 1.55 13.29 7.95
CA PHE A 100 1.62 13.46 9.40
C PHE A 100 2.28 14.79 9.80
N ILE A 101 3.34 15.19 9.09
CA ILE A 101 4.08 16.45 9.36
C ILE A 101 3.30 17.68 8.87
N PHE A 102 2.73 17.61 7.67
CA PHE A 102 2.10 18.76 7.00
C PHE A 102 0.57 18.68 7.09
N PRO A 103 -0.09 19.54 7.91
CA PRO A 103 -1.54 19.52 8.08
C PRO A 103 -2.31 19.81 6.77
N HIS A 104 -1.72 20.57 5.85
CA HIS A 104 -2.30 20.81 4.52
C HIS A 104 -2.38 19.53 3.68
N LEU A 105 -1.35 18.67 3.71
CA LEU A 105 -1.39 17.39 3.00
C LEU A 105 -2.42 16.45 3.63
N LYS A 106 -2.50 16.41 4.97
CA LYS A 106 -3.56 15.67 5.66
C LYS A 106 -4.95 16.11 5.24
N ALA A 107 -5.19 17.42 5.20
CA ALA A 107 -6.47 17.99 4.78
C ALA A 107 -6.85 17.56 3.36
N LEU A 108 -5.88 17.54 2.45
CA LEU A 108 -6.09 17.13 1.06
C LEU A 108 -6.62 15.68 0.94
N PHE A 109 -6.22 14.77 1.82
CA PHE A 109 -6.68 13.37 1.83
C PHE A 109 -7.96 13.16 2.64
N THR A 110 -8.27 14.01 3.63
CA THR A 110 -9.51 13.91 4.41
C THR A 110 -10.68 14.64 3.77
N THR A 111 -10.43 15.62 2.90
CA THR A 111 -11.48 16.28 2.11
C THR A 111 -11.88 15.43 0.90
N PRO A 112 -13.17 15.10 0.72
CA PRO A 112 -13.61 14.31 -0.41
C PRO A 112 -13.46 15.09 -1.71
N SER A 113 -12.72 14.52 -2.67
CA SER A 113 -12.52 15.10 -3.99
C SER A 113 -13.29 14.31 -5.05
N ARG A 114 -14.24 14.96 -5.73
CA ARG A 114 -14.99 14.35 -6.86
C ARG A 114 -14.07 13.94 -8.02
N GLY A 115 -12.98 14.68 -8.21
CA GLY A 115 -11.97 14.35 -9.23
C GLY A 115 -11.24 13.04 -8.90
N CYS A 116 -10.90 12.82 -7.63
CA CYS A 116 -10.23 11.59 -7.19
C CYS A 116 -11.16 10.38 -7.24
N THR A 117 -12.45 10.52 -6.94
CA THR A 117 -13.41 9.42 -7.08
C THR A 117 -13.58 8.98 -8.52
N LEU A 118 -13.71 9.94 -9.45
CA LEU A 118 -13.82 9.63 -10.89
C LEU A 118 -12.52 9.02 -11.42
N ALA A 119 -11.37 9.60 -11.05
CA ALA A 119 -10.07 9.10 -11.47
C ALA A 119 -9.80 7.68 -10.92
N ALA A 120 -10.15 7.40 -9.66
CA ALA A 120 -10.05 6.06 -9.08
C ALA A 120 -10.94 5.05 -9.81
N ALA A 121 -12.19 5.42 -10.14
CA ALA A 121 -13.07 4.55 -10.92
C ALA A 121 -12.49 4.26 -12.32
N LEU A 122 -11.97 5.27 -13.01
CA LEU A 122 -11.32 5.10 -14.31
C LEU A 122 -10.06 4.22 -14.22
N ALA A 123 -9.21 4.44 -13.23
CA ALA A 123 -8.03 3.59 -13.02
C ALA A 123 -8.39 2.15 -12.64
N PHE A 124 -9.48 1.95 -11.90
CA PHE A 124 -9.98 0.61 -11.59
C PHE A 124 -10.48 -0.11 -12.84
N VAL A 125 -11.21 0.59 -13.73
CA VAL A 125 -11.59 0.06 -15.04
C VAL A 125 -10.35 -0.25 -15.87
N ALA A 126 -9.35 0.64 -15.91
CA ALA A 126 -8.09 0.40 -16.62
C ALA A 126 -7.34 -0.83 -16.06
N TYR A 127 -7.33 -1.02 -14.75
CA TYR A 127 -6.76 -2.20 -14.10
C TYR A 127 -7.50 -3.49 -14.52
N LEU A 128 -8.84 -3.48 -14.50
CA LEU A 128 -9.65 -4.63 -14.93
C LEU A 128 -9.44 -4.95 -16.42
N LEU A 129 -9.34 -3.93 -17.27
CA LEU A 129 -9.04 -4.12 -18.69
C LEU A 129 -7.64 -4.70 -18.88
N ASN A 130 -6.64 -4.23 -18.12
CA ASN A 130 -5.29 -4.77 -18.17
C ASN A 130 -5.24 -6.24 -17.71
N GLN A 131 -6.02 -6.61 -16.69
CA GLN A 131 -6.15 -8.00 -16.22
C GLN A 131 -6.89 -8.89 -17.24
N ARG A 132 -7.89 -8.36 -17.95
CA ARG A 132 -8.67 -9.13 -18.95
C ARG A 132 -7.95 -9.29 -20.28
N TYR A 133 -7.28 -8.25 -20.75
CA TYR A 133 -6.70 -8.18 -22.10
C TYR A 133 -5.17 -8.24 -22.10
N GLY A 134 -4.52 -8.15 -20.94
CA GLY A 134 -3.08 -8.35 -20.81
C GLY A 134 -2.74 -9.81 -21.02
N SER A 135 -2.18 -10.13 -22.18
CA SER A 135 -1.50 -11.41 -22.41
C SER A 135 -0.05 -11.30 -21.92
N GLY A 136 0.43 -12.36 -21.26
CA GLY A 136 1.65 -12.37 -20.44
C GLY A 136 2.99 -12.03 -21.13
N ASP A 137 3.02 -11.75 -22.43
CA ASP A 137 4.27 -11.58 -23.19
C ASP A 137 4.72 -10.12 -23.40
N ALA A 138 3.87 -9.13 -23.17
CA ALA A 138 4.19 -7.76 -23.56
C ALA A 138 4.62 -6.87 -22.37
N TRP A 139 3.63 -6.24 -21.74
CA TRP A 139 3.82 -5.09 -20.83
C TRP A 139 2.86 -5.14 -19.64
N MET A 140 2.15 -6.25 -19.46
CA MET A 140 1.03 -6.38 -18.51
C MET A 140 1.42 -5.96 -17.09
N TYR A 141 2.58 -6.39 -16.62
CA TYR A 141 3.04 -6.12 -15.27
C TYR A 141 3.56 -4.69 -15.09
N GLU A 142 4.19 -4.13 -16.13
CA GLU A 142 4.65 -2.75 -16.16
C GLU A 142 3.46 -1.80 -16.13
N THR A 143 2.47 -2.01 -16.99
CA THR A 143 1.23 -1.23 -17.02
C THR A 143 0.45 -1.38 -15.71
N GLU A 144 0.36 -2.60 -15.18
CA GLU A 144 -0.28 -2.86 -13.89
C GLU A 144 0.39 -2.09 -12.76
N SER A 145 1.72 -2.06 -12.71
CA SER A 145 2.45 -1.33 -11.66
C SER A 145 2.20 0.18 -11.72
N VAL A 146 2.14 0.78 -12.92
CA VAL A 146 1.83 2.20 -13.10
C VAL A 146 0.39 2.49 -12.69
N ILE A 147 -0.57 1.69 -13.17
CA ILE A 147 -1.98 1.84 -12.85
C ILE A 147 -2.18 1.73 -11.33
N THR A 148 -1.60 0.71 -10.69
CA THR A 148 -1.73 0.47 -9.25
C THR A 148 -1.11 1.60 -8.43
N MET A 149 0.03 2.16 -8.87
CA MET A 149 0.68 3.28 -8.20
C MET A 149 -0.21 4.53 -8.16
N VAL A 150 -0.83 4.87 -9.30
CA VAL A 150 -1.72 6.05 -9.40
C VAL A 150 -3.07 5.78 -8.75
N LEU A 151 -3.63 4.58 -8.95
CA LEU A 151 -4.86 4.12 -8.31
C LEU A 151 -4.74 4.18 -6.79
N GLY A 152 -3.61 3.72 -6.23
CA GLY A 152 -3.33 3.76 -4.80
C GLY A 152 -3.44 5.18 -4.23
N LEU A 153 -2.87 6.17 -4.91
CA LEU A 153 -2.94 7.57 -4.47
C LEU A 153 -4.39 8.09 -4.42
N TRP A 154 -5.17 7.84 -5.47
CA TRP A 154 -6.55 8.29 -5.53
C TRP A 154 -7.45 7.53 -4.54
N MET A 155 -7.24 6.22 -4.39
CA MET A 155 -7.96 5.40 -3.42
C MET A 155 -7.67 5.82 -1.99
N VAL A 156 -6.45 6.27 -1.66
CA VAL A 156 -6.16 6.84 -0.34
C VAL A 156 -7.07 8.04 -0.07
N ASN A 157 -7.25 8.98 -1.01
CA ASN A 157 -8.21 10.08 -0.81
C ASN A 157 -9.65 9.58 -0.65
N VAL A 158 -10.11 8.65 -1.48
CA VAL A 158 -11.49 8.12 -1.41
C VAL A 158 -11.74 7.44 -0.06
N VAL A 159 -10.87 6.52 0.34
CA VAL A 159 -11.02 5.74 1.57
C VAL A 159 -10.84 6.61 2.81
N PHE A 160 -9.86 7.51 2.84
CA PHE A 160 -9.62 8.36 4.01
C PHE A 160 -10.71 9.43 4.16
N SER A 161 -11.16 10.05 3.08
CA SER A 161 -12.25 11.04 3.16
C SER A 161 -13.59 10.38 3.52
N PHE A 162 -13.86 9.18 3.00
CA PHE A 162 -15.04 8.40 3.36
C PHE A 162 -14.96 7.94 4.82
N GLY A 163 -13.83 7.37 5.25
CA GLY A 163 -13.59 6.96 6.63
C GLY A 163 -13.68 8.13 7.61
N HIS A 164 -13.12 9.29 7.28
CA HIS A 164 -13.24 10.50 8.10
C HIS A 164 -14.69 11.00 8.18
N ARG A 165 -15.51 10.80 7.14
CA ARG A 165 -16.93 11.18 7.18
C ARG A 165 -17.80 10.17 7.94
N LEU A 166 -17.48 8.88 7.84
CA LEU A 166 -18.30 7.78 8.39
C LEU A 166 -17.89 7.36 9.81
N LEU A 167 -16.61 7.44 10.16
CA LEU A 167 -16.07 6.93 11.44
C LEU A 167 -15.86 8.01 12.48
N ASN A 168 -16.03 9.29 12.13
CA ASN A 168 -15.91 10.39 13.08
C ASN A 168 -17.17 10.57 13.96
N PHE A 169 -18.07 9.58 13.94
CA PHE A 169 -19.15 9.44 14.92
C PHE A 169 -18.65 8.56 16.07
N GLN A 170 -18.40 9.14 17.24
CA GLN A 170 -18.16 8.36 18.45
C GLN A 170 -19.48 7.75 18.93
N SER A 171 -19.67 6.45 18.71
CA SER A 171 -20.78 5.68 19.28
C SER A 171 -20.24 4.67 20.28
N ALA A 172 -20.65 4.81 21.55
CA ALA A 172 -20.25 3.90 22.62
C ALA A 172 -20.57 2.43 22.32
N ARG A 173 -21.66 2.16 21.57
CA ARG A 173 -22.04 0.80 21.13
C ARG A 173 -21.07 0.23 20.09
N VAL A 174 -20.60 1.05 19.16
CA VAL A 174 -19.63 0.62 18.14
C VAL A 174 -18.27 0.34 18.79
N THR A 175 -17.82 1.19 19.71
CA THR A 175 -16.59 0.96 20.48
C THR A 175 -16.67 -0.32 21.32
N TYR A 176 -17.81 -0.59 21.95
CA TYR A 176 -18.06 -1.84 22.67
C TYR A 176 -17.97 -3.06 21.75
N PHE A 177 -18.62 -3.03 20.57
CA PHE A 177 -18.56 -4.10 19.58
C PHE A 177 -17.14 -4.30 19.03
N VAL A 178 -16.40 -3.22 18.74
CA VAL A 178 -15.01 -3.30 18.28
C VAL A 178 -14.13 -3.96 19.34
N ASN A 179 -14.24 -3.54 20.61
CA ASN A 179 -13.48 -4.16 21.70
C ASN A 179 -13.85 -5.63 21.92
N ALA A 180 -15.13 -5.99 21.81
CA ALA A 180 -15.58 -7.38 21.87
C ALA A 180 -15.07 -8.21 20.68
N SER A 181 -15.02 -7.62 19.48
CA SER A 181 -14.50 -8.27 18.27
C SER A 181 -12.98 -8.42 18.24
N LEU A 182 -12.26 -7.59 19.02
CA LEU A 182 -10.79 -7.61 19.09
C LEU A 182 -10.28 -8.94 19.67
N PHE A 183 -11.05 -9.55 20.59
CA PHE A 183 -10.81 -10.91 21.07
C PHE A 183 -10.95 -11.94 19.95
N ILE A 184 -11.99 -11.85 19.13
CA ILE A 184 -12.19 -12.75 17.98
C ILE A 184 -11.06 -12.54 16.95
N TYR A 185 -10.63 -11.31 16.70
CA TYR A 185 -9.53 -11.02 15.79
C TYR A 185 -8.18 -11.56 16.29
N LEU A 186 -7.92 -11.54 17.61
CA LEU A 186 -6.70 -12.13 18.17
C LEU A 186 -6.71 -13.66 18.08
N VAL A 187 -7.88 -14.27 18.22
CA VAL A 187 -8.01 -15.73 18.39
C VAL A 187 -8.34 -16.44 17.07
N HIS A 188 -8.88 -15.76 16.05
CA HIS A 188 -9.33 -16.42 14.82
C HIS A 188 -8.21 -17.16 14.10
N HIS A 189 -7.02 -16.57 13.97
CA HIS A 189 -5.89 -17.21 13.29
C HIS A 189 -5.37 -18.46 14.01
N PRO A 190 -5.09 -18.42 15.33
CA PRO A 190 -4.78 -19.62 16.12
C PRO A 190 -5.86 -20.71 16.02
N LEU A 191 -7.14 -20.30 16.01
CA LEU A 191 -8.27 -21.23 16.00
C LEU A 191 -8.45 -21.89 14.62
N THR A 192 -8.23 -21.16 13.52
CA THR A 192 -8.15 -21.74 12.16
C THR A 192 -6.97 -22.68 11.99
N LEU A 193 -5.81 -22.38 12.58
CA LEU A 193 -4.65 -23.26 12.56
C LEU A 193 -4.87 -24.52 13.41
N PHE A 194 -5.52 -24.40 14.57
CA PHE A 194 -5.88 -25.53 15.42
C PHE A 194 -6.92 -26.44 14.76
N PHE A 195 -7.95 -25.86 14.12
CA PHE A 195 -8.91 -26.61 13.31
C PHE A 195 -8.23 -27.32 12.14
N GLY A 196 -7.41 -26.62 11.37
CA GLY A 196 -6.71 -27.18 10.20
C GLY A 196 -5.68 -28.26 10.55
N ALA A 197 -4.94 -28.08 11.64
CA ALA A 197 -3.88 -29.01 12.03
C ALA A 197 -4.37 -30.20 12.86
N TYR A 198 -5.39 -30.01 13.70
CA TYR A 198 -5.81 -31.02 14.67
C TYR A 198 -7.18 -31.63 14.37
N ILE A 199 -8.13 -30.87 13.81
CA ILE A 199 -9.50 -31.33 13.56
C ILE A 199 -9.66 -31.90 12.15
N THR A 200 -9.16 -31.22 11.12
CA THR A 200 -9.24 -31.69 9.72
C THR A 200 -8.72 -33.12 9.48
N PRO A 201 -7.62 -33.59 10.11
CA PRO A 201 -7.17 -34.98 9.95
C PRO A 201 -8.11 -36.03 10.55
N HIS A 202 -8.97 -35.63 11.51
CA HIS A 202 -9.91 -36.51 12.21
C HIS A 202 -11.31 -36.47 11.59
N ILE A 203 -11.55 -35.54 10.66
CA ILE A 203 -12.75 -35.54 9.81
C ILE A 203 -12.41 -36.43 8.61
N THR A 204 -12.51 -37.74 8.82
CA THR A 204 -12.54 -38.72 7.73
C THR A 204 -13.78 -38.47 6.88
N SER A 205 -13.59 -37.98 5.66
CA SER A 205 -14.43 -38.39 4.54
C SER A 205 -13.76 -39.54 3.82
#